data_AF-M9VSL2-F1
#
_entry.id   AF-M9VSL2-F1
#
_cell.length_a   1.000
_cell.length_b   1.000
_cell.length_c   1.000
_cell.angle_alpha   90.00
_cell.angle_beta   90.00
_cell.angle_gamma   90.00
#
_symmetry.space_group_name_H-M   'P 1'
#
loop_
_entity.id
_entity.type
_entity.pdbx_description
1 polymer ?
#
loop_
_entity_poly.entity_id
_entity_poly.type
_entity_poly.pdbx_seq_one_letter_code
_entity_poly.pdbx_strand_id
1 'polypeptide(L)'
;MMFSMNYITIIISILVSVAFYTILERKILSYIQTRKGPNKVGMLGILQPFSDALKLFNKNLIMSELMNMTLSYLTPAFSLFISILLIP
;
A
#
# COMPACT_ATOMS: atom_id res chain seq x y z
N MET A 1 20.36 17.54 -11.27
CA MET A 1 20.24 17.39 -9.79
C MET A 1 18.85 17.79 -9.29
N MET A 2 18.35 18.99 -9.58
CA MET A 2 17.00 19.40 -9.13
C MET A 2 15.88 18.49 -9.68
N PHE A 3 15.96 18.05 -10.94
CA PHE A 3 14.98 17.16 -11.54
C PHE A 3 14.87 15.79 -10.84
N SER A 4 16.01 15.16 -10.52
CA SER A 4 16.01 13.88 -9.81
C SER A 4 15.51 14.01 -8.37
N MET A 5 15.83 15.12 -7.69
CA MET A 5 15.30 15.40 -6.35
C MET A 5 13.78 15.60 -6.38
N ASN A 6 13.26 16.34 -7.36
CA ASN A 6 11.83 16.52 -7.52
C ASN A 6 11.11 15.18 -7.75
N TYR A 7 11.65 14.33 -8.63
CA TYR A 7 11.08 12.99 -8.86
C TYR A 7 11.02 12.14 -7.59
N ILE A 8 12.09 12.14 -6.78
CA ILE A 8 12.11 11.39 -5.51
C ILE A 8 11.04 11.93 -4.55
N THR A 9 10.89 13.25 -4.43
CA THR A 9 9.85 13.84 -3.57
C THR A 9 8.44 13.49 -4.03
N ILE A 10 8.18 13.47 -5.34
CA ILE A 10 6.91 13.06 -5.93
C ILE A 10 6.61 11.60 -5.56
N ILE A 11 7.55 10.69 -5.78
CA ILE A 11 7.38 9.25 -5.45
C ILE A 11 7.03 9.06 -3.98
N ILE A 12 7.75 9.73 -3.06
CA ILE A 12 7.50 9.62 -1.61
C ILE A 12 6.08 10.11 -1.28
N SER A 13 5.68 11.27 -1.80
CA SER A 13 4.36 11.83 -1.53
C SER A 13 3.20 10.94 -2.02
N ILE A 14 3.37 10.25 -3.15
CA ILE A 14 2.36 9.37 -3.72
C ILE A 14 2.24 8.07 -2.92
N LEU A 15 3.35 7.48 -2.48
CA LEU A 15 3.29 6.29 -1.62
C LEU A 15 2.56 6.58 -0.30
N VAL A 16 2.78 7.76 0.27
CA VAL A 16 2.08 8.21 1.48
C VAL A 16 0.60 8.44 1.19
N SER A 17 0.24 9.06 0.07
CA SER A 17 -1.17 9.34 -0.27
C SER A 17 -1.97 8.05 -0.48
N VAL A 18 -1.40 7.05 -1.17
CA VAL A 18 -2.03 5.74 -1.39
C VAL A 18 -2.29 5.02 -0.06
N ALA A 19 -1.35 5.07 0.89
CA ALA A 19 -1.54 4.45 2.20
C ALA A 19 -2.76 5.02 2.95
N PHE A 20 -2.94 6.34 2.95
CA PHE A 20 -4.10 6.99 3.59
C PHE A 20 -5.40 6.83 2.80
N TYR A 21 -5.32 6.75 1.46
CA TYR A 21 -6.47 6.49 0.61
C TYR A 21 -7.18 5.19 1.00
N THR A 22 -6.44 4.14 1.38
CA THR A 22 -7.04 2.87 1.85
C THR A 22 -7.88 3.01 3.13
N ILE A 23 -7.48 3.89 4.06
CA ILE A 23 -8.26 4.16 5.28
C ILE A 23 -9.54 4.90 4.93
N LEU A 24 -9.40 5.91 4.06
CA LEU A 24 -10.52 6.74 3.60
C LEU A 24 -11.59 5.86 2.95
N GLU A 25 -11.18 4.96 2.05
CA GLU A 25 -12.09 4.00 1.42
C GLU A 25 -12.83 3.14 2.46
N ARG A 26 -12.09 2.54 3.42
CA ARG A 26 -12.69 1.72 4.50
C ARG A 26 -13.65 2.53 5.36
N LYS A 27 -13.36 3.81 5.64
CA LYS A 27 -14.23 4.69 6.42
C LYS A 27 -15.50 5.05 5.63
N ILE A 28 -15.39 5.43 4.36
CA ILE A 28 -16.56 5.76 3.52
C ILE A 28 -17.50 4.55 3.41
N LEU A 29 -16.97 3.36 3.10
CA LEU A 29 -17.76 2.13 3.03
C LEU A 29 -18.45 1.82 4.35
N SER A 30 -17.77 2.06 5.47
CA SER A 30 -18.36 1.85 6.79
C SER A 30 -19.51 2.83 7.08
N TYR A 31 -19.37 4.09 6.68
CA TYR A 31 -20.42 5.09 6.86
C TYR A 31 -21.66 4.78 6.03
N ILE A 32 -21.50 4.33 4.78
CA ILE A 32 -22.61 3.87 3.93
C ILE A 32 -23.34 2.68 4.57
N GLN A 33 -22.59 1.76 5.17
CA GLN A 33 -23.13 0.57 5.82
C GLN A 33 -23.58 0.81 7.27
N THR A 34 -23.65 2.06 7.75
CA THR A 34 -24.02 2.42 9.13
C THR A 34 -23.19 1.72 10.22
N ARG A 35 -21.93 1.38 9.93
CA ARG A 35 -20.98 0.81 10.89
C ARG A 35 -19.76 1.69 11.06
N LYS A 36 -19.08 1.59 12.20
CA LYS A 36 -17.81 2.31 12.39
C LYS A 36 -16.69 1.59 11.65
N GLY A 37 -15.93 2.34 10.86
CA GLY A 37 -14.70 1.88 10.22
C GLY A 37 -13.57 1.65 11.22
N PRO A 38 -12.33 1.46 10.74
CA PRO A 38 -11.18 1.23 11.62
C PRO A 38 -10.98 2.43 12.56
N ASN A 39 -11.23 2.22 13.85
CA ASN A 39 -11.12 3.24 14.91
C ASN A 39 -10.18 2.83 16.06
N LYS A 40 -9.71 1.58 16.11
CA LYS A 40 -8.95 1.04 17.25
C LYS A 40 -7.44 1.26 17.15
N VAL A 41 -6.87 1.31 15.95
CA VAL A 41 -5.42 1.39 15.75
C VAL A 41 -4.97 2.85 15.81
N GLY A 42 -4.41 3.27 16.95
CA GLY A 42 -3.99 4.65 17.20
C GLY A 42 -5.17 5.62 17.36
N MET A 43 -4.92 6.92 17.15
CA MET A 43 -5.96 7.94 17.18
C MET A 43 -6.88 7.80 15.95
N LEU A 44 -8.17 7.53 16.15
CA LEU A 44 -9.19 7.40 15.08
C LEU A 44 -8.83 6.45 13.92
N GLY A 45 -7.94 5.46 14.14
CA GLY A 45 -7.53 4.52 13.09
C GLY A 45 -6.46 5.02 12.11
N ILE A 46 -5.83 6.18 12.34
CA ILE A 46 -4.85 6.78 11.41
C ILE A 46 -3.62 5.87 11.20
N LEU A 47 -3.25 5.09 12.23
CA LEU A 47 -2.08 4.20 12.16
C LEU A 47 -2.37 2.84 11.51
N GLN A 48 -3.60 2.61 11.01
CA GLN A 48 -3.99 1.36 10.37
C GLN A 48 -3.07 0.92 9.20
N PRO A 49 -2.69 1.75 8.22
CA PRO A 49 -1.89 1.32 7.07
C PRO A 49 -0.50 0.87 7.49
N PHE A 50 0.07 1.48 8.53
CA PHE A 50 1.33 1.03 9.12
C PHE A 50 1.19 -0.34 9.77
N SER A 51 0.09 -0.58 10.50
CA SER A 51 -0.17 -1.89 11.11
C SER A 51 -0.40 -2.99 10.06
N ASP A 52 -1.09 -2.67 8.96
CA ASP A 52 -1.34 -3.60 7.87
C ASP A 52 -0.03 -3.94 7.13
N ALA A 53 0.84 -2.94 6.90
CA ALA A 53 2.16 -3.16 6.32
C ALA A 53 3.06 -4.04 7.21
N LEU A 54 3.19 -3.73 8.49
CA LEU A 54 3.98 -4.52 9.43
C LEU A 54 3.47 -5.96 9.53
N LYS A 55 2.15 -6.17 9.51
CA LYS A 55 1.54 -7.49 9.48
C LYS A 55 1.93 -8.29 8.24
N LEU A 56 1.99 -7.65 7.07
CA LEU A 56 2.42 -8.30 5.82
C LEU A 56 3.91 -8.61 5.81
N PHE A 57 4.76 -7.73 6.33
CA PHE A 57 6.20 -7.99 6.44
C PHE A 57 6.55 -9.17 7.35
N ASN A 58 5.77 -9.37 8.43
CA ASN A 58 5.95 -10.52 9.32
C ASN A 58 5.34 -11.82 8.79
N LYS A 59 4.61 -11.80 7.67
CA LYS A 59 3.96 -13.00 7.15
C LYS A 59 4.96 -13.83 6.36
N ASN A 60 5.08 -15.12 6.70
CA ASN A 60 5.89 -16.05 5.92
C ASN A 60 5.34 -16.15 4.49
N LEU A 61 6.25 -16.11 3.51
CA LEU A 61 5.95 -16.36 2.12
C LEU A 61 5.62 -17.85 1.96
N ILE A 62 4.36 -18.17 1.69
CA ILE A 62 3.91 -19.53 1.46
C ILE A 62 4.17 -19.87 0.01
N MET A 63 5.00 -20.87 -0.23
CA MET A 63 5.24 -21.42 -1.56
C MET A 63 4.35 -22.63 -1.76
N SER A 64 3.59 -22.63 -2.85
CA SER A 64 2.85 -23.83 -3.27
C SER A 64 3.77 -24.74 -4.09
N GLU A 65 3.50 -26.04 -4.04
CA GLU A 65 4.37 -27.06 -4.65
C GLU A 65 4.50 -26.96 -6.18
N LEU A 66 3.54 -26.31 -6.86
CA LEU A 66 3.47 -26.19 -8.33
C LEU A 66 3.73 -24.76 -8.83
N MET A 67 4.23 -23.86 -7.99
CA MET A 67 4.39 -22.46 -8.32
C MET A 67 5.72 -22.16 -9.03
N ASN A 68 5.66 -21.34 -10.08
CA ASN A 68 6.87 -20.76 -10.66
C ASN A 68 7.37 -19.57 -9.82
N MET A 69 8.42 -19.83 -9.04
CA MET A 69 9.03 -18.88 -8.10
C MET A 69 9.55 -17.61 -8.76
N THR A 70 10.05 -17.68 -9.99
CA THR A 70 10.62 -16.49 -10.65
C THR A 70 9.52 -15.53 -11.07
N LEU A 71 8.45 -16.05 -11.68
CA LEU A 71 7.31 -15.25 -12.13
C LEU A 71 6.54 -14.62 -10.96
N SER A 72 6.36 -15.33 -9.85
CA SER A 72 5.62 -14.81 -8.70
C SER A 72 6.26 -13.59 -8.03
N TYR A 73 7.60 -13.51 -8.05
CA TYR A 73 8.33 -12.39 -7.47
C TYR A 73 8.48 -11.23 -8.46
N LEU A 74 8.72 -11.54 -9.73
CA LEU A 74 8.89 -10.54 -10.78
C LEU A 74 7.59 -9.80 -11.10
N THR A 75 6.45 -10.50 -11.11
CA THR A 75 5.15 -9.90 -11.49
C THR A 75 4.74 -8.70 -10.61
N PRO A 76 4.74 -8.76 -9.26
CA PRO A 76 4.42 -7.60 -8.43
C PRO A 76 5.49 -6.50 -8.49
N ALA A 77 6.76 -6.85 -8.74
CA ALA A 77 7.82 -5.85 -8.91
C ALA A 77 7.62 -5.05 -10.20
N PHE A 78 7.31 -5.71 -11.32
CA PHE A 78 7.07 -5.05 -12.59
C PHE A 78 5.78 -4.22 -12.59
N SER A 79 4.71 -4.67 -11.94
CA SER A 79 3.47 -3.89 -11.88
C SER A 79 3.65 -2.57 -11.13
N LEU A 80 4.39 -2.57 -10.02
CA LEU A 80 4.76 -1.36 -9.28
C LEU A 80 5.71 -0.47 -10.07
N PHE A 81 6.65 -1.05 -10.81
CA PHE A 81 7.58 -0.27 -11.63
C PHE A 81 6.85 0.48 -12.75
N ILE A 82 5.92 -0.19 -13.44
CA ILE A 82 5.11 0.44 -14.49
C ILE A 82 4.23 1.55 -13.91
N SER A 83 3.60 1.34 -12.75
CA SER A 83 2.74 2.36 -12.15
C SER A 83 3.51 3.63 -11.76
N ILE A 84 4.75 3.49 -11.29
CA ILE A 84 5.60 4.63 -10.94
C ILE A 84 6.09 5.37 -12.19
N LEU A 85 6.41 4.65 -13.27
CA LEU A 85 6.83 5.24 -14.54
C LEU A 85 5.73 6.04 -15.24
N LEU A 86 4.47 5.65 -15.07
CA LEU A 86 3.32 6.35 -15.67
C LEU A 86 3.04 7.71 -15.03
N ILE A 87 3.61 7.98 -13.85
CA ILE A 87 3.42 9.23 -13.15
C ILE A 87 4.24 10.33 -13.87
N PRO A 88 3.62 11.48 -14.19
CA PRO A 88 4.30 12.59 -14.84
C PRO A 88 5.39 13.22 -13.96
#